data_AF-A0A7S3RKI2-F1
#
_entry.id   AF-A0A7S3RKI2-F1
#
_cell.length_a   1.000
_cell.length_b   1.000
_cell.length_c   1.000
_cell.angle_alpha   90.00
_cell.angle_beta   90.00
_cell.angle_gamma   90.00
#
_symmetry.space_group_name_H-M   'P 1'
#
loop_
_entity.id
_entity.type
_entity.pdbx_description
1 polymer ?
#
loop_
_entity_poly.entity_id
_entity_poly.type
_entity_poly.pdbx_seq_one_letter_code
_entity_poly.pdbx_strand_id
1 'polypeptide(L)'
;SVLATASWHQPELPPHAWVEAVHEREYYRAFLGSRLGDAEARRIGFREQLSRPELIRRTRLEVGGTVLTAKLALRHGLACNLAGGTHHAHAGAGSGFTILNDLAVAAAYVRKHEGVSRVAVVDLDVHQ
;
A
#
# COMPACT_ATOMS: atom_id res chain seq x y z
N SER A 1 15.10 11.39 29.43
CA SER A 1 15.35 11.07 28.01
C SER A 1 14.47 11.99 27.19
N VAL A 2 15.05 12.73 26.26
CA VAL A 2 14.29 13.70 25.45
C VAL A 2 13.52 12.90 24.40
N LEU A 3 12.20 12.92 24.47
CA LEU A 3 11.34 12.47 23.38
C LEU A 3 11.74 13.27 22.14
N ALA A 4 12.24 12.59 21.11
CA ALA A 4 12.44 13.22 19.82
C ALA A 4 11.11 13.85 19.38
N THR A 5 11.12 15.12 19.01
CA THR A 5 9.96 15.79 18.44
C THR A 5 9.53 15.03 17.18
N ALA A 6 8.32 14.48 17.19
CA ALA A 6 7.75 13.83 16.02
C ALA A 6 7.48 14.87 14.92
N SER A 7 7.90 14.57 13.70
CA SER A 7 7.60 15.39 12.50
C SER A 7 6.46 14.73 11.73
N TRP A 8 5.47 15.52 11.34
CA TRP A 8 4.34 15.05 10.55
C TRP A 8 4.63 15.23 9.06
N HIS A 9 4.42 14.17 8.28
CA HIS A 9 4.61 14.19 6.84
C HIS A 9 3.34 13.72 6.14
N GLN A 10 2.93 14.44 5.10
CA GLN A 10 1.74 14.12 4.33
C GLN A 10 2.11 13.33 3.08
N PRO A 11 1.46 12.18 2.80
CA PRO A 11 1.70 11.45 1.57
C PRO A 11 0.99 12.08 0.38
N GLU A 12 1.56 11.84 -0.79
CA GLU A 12 0.96 12.12 -2.08
C GLU A 12 0.43 10.83 -2.71
N LEU A 13 -0.41 10.97 -3.74
CA LEU A 13 -0.82 9.81 -4.53
C LEU A 13 0.40 9.21 -5.24
N PRO A 14 0.65 7.90 -5.12
CA PRO A 14 1.78 7.28 -5.78
C PRO A 14 1.57 7.31 -7.30
N PRO A 15 2.65 7.49 -8.07
CA PRO A 15 2.66 7.20 -9.50
C PRO A 15 2.15 5.79 -9.77
N HIS A 16 1.35 5.62 -10.84
CA HIS A 16 0.82 4.31 -11.21
C HIS A 16 1.92 3.26 -11.39
N ALA A 17 3.09 3.66 -11.90
CA ALA A 17 4.22 2.78 -12.11
C ALA A 17 4.77 2.13 -10.82
N TRP A 18 4.54 2.73 -9.65
CA TRP A 18 4.94 2.11 -8.38
C TRP A 18 4.01 0.95 -8.04
N VAL A 19 2.70 1.13 -8.22
CA VAL A 19 1.70 0.09 -7.96
C VAL A 19 1.81 -1.04 -9.00
N GLU A 20 1.97 -0.68 -10.28
CA GLU A 20 2.11 -1.64 -11.39
C GLU A 20 3.44 -2.42 -11.38
N ALA A 21 4.40 -2.04 -10.52
CA ALA A 21 5.61 -2.85 -10.32
C ALA A 21 5.36 -4.11 -9.48
N VAL A 22 4.18 -4.21 -8.85
CA VAL A 22 3.80 -5.30 -7.93
C VAL A 22 2.45 -5.90 -8.31
N HIS A 23 1.47 -5.05 -8.62
CA HIS A 23 0.15 -5.46 -9.06
C HIS A 23 0.06 -5.54 -10.57
N GLU A 24 -0.68 -6.53 -11.06
CA GLU A 24 -1.01 -6.64 -12.48
C GLU A 24 -1.76 -5.39 -12.92
N ARG A 25 -1.36 -4.87 -14.08
CA ARG A 25 -1.90 -3.62 -14.63
C ARG A 25 -3.41 -3.74 -14.82
N GLU A 26 -3.88 -4.86 -15.32
CA GLU A 26 -5.29 -5.13 -15.60
C GLU A 26 -6.13 -5.01 -14.33
N TYR A 27 -5.72 -5.69 -13.26
CA TYR A 27 -6.37 -5.62 -11.95
C TYR A 27 -6.36 -4.19 -11.38
N TYR A 28 -5.21 -3.54 -11.36
CA TYR A 28 -5.09 -2.19 -10.82
C TYR A 28 -5.95 -1.18 -11.59
N ARG A 29 -5.97 -1.27 -12.93
CA ARG A 29 -6.78 -0.41 -13.79
C ARG A 29 -8.27 -0.70 -13.65
N ALA A 30 -8.67 -1.96 -13.43
CA ALA A 30 -10.05 -2.31 -13.13
C ALA A 30 -10.49 -1.69 -11.80
N PHE A 31 -9.67 -1.77 -10.75
CA PHE A 31 -9.92 -1.09 -9.48
C PHE A 31 -10.09 0.42 -9.64
N LEU A 32 -9.14 1.10 -10.31
CA LEU A 32 -9.22 2.55 -10.54
C LEU A 32 -10.46 2.97 -11.34
N GLY A 33 -10.94 2.10 -12.22
CA GLY A 33 -12.10 2.35 -13.07
C GLY A 33 -13.42 1.88 -12.47
N SER A 34 -13.44 1.42 -11.21
CA SER A 34 -14.63 0.83 -10.58
C SER A 34 -15.22 -0.34 -11.38
N ARG A 35 -14.37 -1.17 -11.99
CA ARG A 35 -14.74 -2.30 -12.87
C ARG A 35 -14.50 -3.68 -12.24
N LEU A 36 -14.19 -3.75 -10.95
CA LEU A 36 -14.11 -5.04 -10.24
C LEU A 36 -15.51 -5.63 -10.10
N GLY A 37 -15.65 -6.91 -10.44
CA GLY A 37 -16.93 -7.61 -10.40
C GLY A 37 -17.34 -8.08 -9.01
N ASP A 38 -18.52 -8.69 -8.92
CA ASP A 38 -19.06 -9.21 -7.65
C ASP A 38 -18.18 -10.28 -7.00
N ALA A 39 -17.46 -11.06 -7.81
CA ALA A 39 -16.55 -12.08 -7.31
C ALA A 39 -15.35 -11.44 -6.60
N GLU A 40 -14.72 -10.44 -7.22
CA GLU A 40 -13.65 -9.67 -6.58
C GLU A 40 -14.17 -8.92 -5.35
N ALA A 41 -15.35 -8.31 -5.43
CA ALA A 41 -15.98 -7.63 -4.30
C ALA A 41 -16.18 -8.55 -3.09
N ARG A 42 -16.69 -9.76 -3.31
CA ARG A 42 -16.82 -10.78 -2.26
C ARG A 42 -15.48 -11.20 -1.69
N ARG A 43 -14.46 -11.41 -2.54
CA ARG A 43 -13.12 -11.81 -2.11
C ARG A 43 -12.44 -10.72 -1.27
N ILE A 44 -12.58 -9.47 -1.68
CA ILE A 44 -12.02 -8.31 -0.99
C ILE A 44 -12.80 -8.03 0.31
N GLY A 45 -14.11 -8.25 0.34
CA GLY A 45 -14.96 -7.91 1.49
C GLY A 45 -15.54 -6.49 1.43
N PHE A 46 -15.27 -5.74 0.35
CA PHE A 46 -15.93 -4.47 0.04
C PHE A 46 -16.89 -4.68 -1.13
N ARG A 47 -18.12 -4.17 -1.02
CA ARG A 47 -19.16 -4.30 -2.06
C ARG A 47 -19.31 -2.96 -2.78
N GLU A 48 -20.38 -2.25 -2.48
CA GLU A 48 -20.70 -0.93 -3.02
C GLU A 48 -19.63 0.12 -2.70
N GLN A 49 -18.79 -0.15 -1.71
CA GLN A 49 -17.66 0.69 -1.34
C GLN A 49 -16.57 0.71 -2.42
N LEU A 50 -16.40 -0.37 -3.21
CA LEU A 50 -15.35 -0.45 -4.25
C LEU A 50 -15.51 0.57 -5.37
N SER A 51 -16.72 1.07 -5.61
CA SER A 51 -16.97 2.12 -6.60
C SER A 51 -16.82 3.54 -6.04
N ARG A 52 -16.57 3.70 -4.72
CA ARG A 52 -16.50 5.01 -4.07
C ARG A 52 -15.15 5.68 -4.36
N PRO A 53 -15.13 6.90 -4.92
CA PRO A 53 -13.88 7.63 -5.19
C PRO A 53 -13.01 7.81 -3.94
N GLU A 54 -13.63 7.91 -2.77
CA GLU A 54 -12.96 8.05 -1.47
C GLU A 54 -12.16 6.80 -1.12
N LEU A 55 -12.71 5.60 -1.38
CA LEU A 55 -11.99 4.35 -1.15
C LEU A 55 -10.82 4.23 -2.12
N ILE A 56 -11.04 4.51 -3.40
CA ILE A 56 -9.97 4.51 -4.42
C ILE A 56 -8.83 5.45 -4.01
N ARG A 57 -9.17 6.67 -3.61
CA ARG A 57 -8.19 7.68 -3.18
C ARG A 57 -7.46 7.24 -1.92
N ARG A 58 -8.18 6.76 -0.89
CA ARG A 58 -7.61 6.28 0.36
C ARG A 58 -6.63 5.12 0.12
N THR A 59 -7.06 4.07 -0.57
CA THR A 59 -6.21 2.89 -0.86
C THR A 59 -4.91 3.28 -1.58
N ARG A 60 -4.97 4.26 -2.49
CA ARG A 60 -3.75 4.79 -3.13
C ARG A 60 -2.87 5.58 -2.16
N LEU A 61 -3.46 6.37 -1.27
CA LEU A 61 -2.71 7.12 -0.26
C LEU A 61 -2.07 6.21 0.79
N GLU A 62 -2.66 5.05 1.10
CA GLU A 62 -2.04 4.04 1.97
C GLU A 62 -0.70 3.58 1.35
N VAL A 63 -0.69 3.25 0.05
CA VAL A 63 0.53 2.93 -0.70
C VAL A 63 1.53 4.08 -0.70
N GLY A 64 1.09 5.30 -1.00
CA GLY A 64 1.96 6.49 -1.00
C GLY A 64 2.56 6.77 0.39
N GLY A 65 1.76 6.59 1.44
CA GLY A 65 2.16 6.70 2.84
C GLY A 65 3.23 5.69 3.22
N THR A 66 3.05 4.42 2.84
CA THR A 66 4.02 3.37 3.18
C THR A 66 5.34 3.55 2.45
N VAL A 67 5.33 4.00 1.18
CA VAL A 67 6.56 4.39 0.47
C VAL A 67 7.24 5.59 1.14
N LEU A 68 6.49 6.65 1.47
CA LEU A 68 7.04 7.82 2.16
C LEU A 68 7.66 7.44 3.51
N THR A 69 6.99 6.61 4.28
CA THR A 69 7.48 6.10 5.57
C THR A 69 8.76 5.30 5.40
N ALA A 70 8.86 4.43 4.39
CA ALA A 70 10.10 3.70 4.12
C ALA A 70 11.27 4.66 3.79
N LYS A 71 11.02 5.71 2.99
CA LYS A 71 12.03 6.73 2.66
C LYS A 71 12.47 7.53 3.89
N LEU A 72 11.53 7.90 4.75
CA LEU A 72 11.83 8.63 5.99
C LEU A 72 12.60 7.73 6.97
N ALA A 73 12.23 6.45 7.10
CA ALA A 73 12.94 5.50 7.93
C ALA A 73 14.39 5.29 7.46
N LEU A 74 14.64 5.22 6.15
CA LEU A 74 16.01 5.12 5.61
C LEU A 74 16.87 6.35 5.93
N ARG A 75 16.26 7.55 6.05
CA ARG A 75 16.96 8.80 6.35
C ARG A 75 17.14 9.06 7.84
N HIS A 76 16.13 8.71 8.64
CA HIS A 76 16.02 9.11 10.04
C HIS A 76 16.09 7.94 11.03
N GLY A 77 16.19 6.70 10.53
CA GLY A 77 16.23 5.47 11.32
C GLY A 77 14.86 4.91 11.68
N LEU A 78 13.85 5.75 11.92
CA LEU A 78 12.49 5.32 12.25
C LEU A 78 11.44 6.26 11.65
N ALA A 79 10.39 5.67 11.09
CA ALA A 79 9.16 6.35 10.70
C ALA A 79 7.98 5.39 10.85
N CYS A 80 6.77 5.91 10.99
CA CYS A 80 5.55 5.13 11.17
C CYS A 80 4.44 5.59 10.21
N ASN A 81 3.69 4.65 9.64
CA ASN A 81 2.45 4.90 8.91
C ASN A 81 1.32 4.12 9.57
N LEU A 82 0.29 4.82 10.08
CA LEU A 82 -0.86 4.17 10.73
C LEU A 82 -1.96 3.75 9.74
N ALA A 83 -1.89 4.21 8.50
CA ALA A 83 -2.87 3.87 7.46
C ALA A 83 -2.44 2.68 6.60
N GLY A 84 -1.17 2.28 6.66
CA GLY A 84 -0.60 1.22 5.83
C GLY A 84 -0.56 -0.14 6.52
N GLY A 85 0.26 -1.05 5.98
CA GLY A 85 0.43 -2.40 6.50
C GLY A 85 -0.50 -3.42 5.84
N THR A 86 -1.00 -3.11 4.65
CA THR A 86 -1.92 -3.97 3.91
C THR A 86 -1.15 -5.08 3.20
N HIS A 87 -1.45 -6.35 3.51
CA HIS A 87 -0.61 -7.46 3.05
C HIS A 87 -1.36 -8.63 2.37
N HIS A 88 -2.70 -8.68 2.42
CA HIS A 88 -3.45 -9.83 1.88
C HIS A 88 -3.69 -9.79 0.36
N ALA A 89 -3.45 -8.66 -0.32
CA ALA A 89 -3.60 -8.60 -1.77
C ALA A 89 -2.45 -9.32 -2.49
N HIS A 90 -2.81 -10.04 -3.54
CA HIS A 90 -1.90 -10.62 -4.51
C HIS A 90 -1.74 -9.69 -5.71
N ALA A 91 -0.84 -10.04 -6.64
CA ALA A 91 -0.57 -9.23 -7.83
C ALA A 91 -1.84 -8.90 -8.64
N GLY A 92 -2.65 -9.92 -8.97
CA GLY A 92 -3.88 -9.77 -9.77
C GLY A 92 -5.20 -9.74 -8.99
N ALA A 93 -5.19 -9.76 -7.66
CA ALA A 93 -6.42 -9.85 -6.87
C ALA A 93 -6.27 -9.32 -5.43
N GLY A 94 -7.26 -8.58 -4.96
CA GLY A 94 -7.41 -8.23 -3.55
C GLY A 94 -8.02 -9.37 -2.72
N SER A 95 -7.91 -9.28 -1.39
CA SER A 95 -8.43 -10.27 -0.43
C SER A 95 -8.45 -9.68 0.98
N GLY A 96 -9.32 -10.15 1.86
CA GLY A 96 -9.25 -9.87 3.30
C GLY A 96 -9.18 -8.36 3.62
N PHE A 97 -10.09 -7.58 3.04
CA PHE A 97 -10.16 -6.12 3.13
C PHE A 97 -8.93 -5.37 2.59
N THR A 98 -8.02 -6.07 1.91
CA THR A 98 -6.85 -5.50 1.26
C THR A 98 -7.04 -5.46 -0.26
N ILE A 99 -7.02 -4.26 -0.84
CA ILE A 99 -7.14 -4.04 -2.29
C ILE A 99 -5.76 -3.99 -2.95
N LEU A 100 -4.82 -3.25 -2.36
CA LEU A 100 -3.43 -3.14 -2.80
C LEU A 100 -2.50 -3.53 -1.64
N ASN A 101 -1.40 -4.20 -1.95
CA ASN A 101 -0.37 -4.59 -0.99
C ASN A 101 0.69 -3.48 -0.92
N ASP A 102 0.56 -2.60 0.07
CA ASP A 102 1.41 -1.42 0.17
C ASP A 102 2.85 -1.76 0.61
N LEU A 103 3.02 -2.80 1.44
CA LEU A 103 4.31 -3.30 1.88
C LEU A 103 5.14 -3.83 0.70
N ALA A 104 4.50 -4.60 -0.19
CA ALA A 104 5.16 -5.10 -1.39
C ALA A 104 5.56 -3.95 -2.34
N VAL A 105 4.70 -2.94 -2.51
CA VAL A 105 5.03 -1.75 -3.32
C VAL A 105 6.20 -0.96 -2.69
N ALA A 106 6.19 -0.74 -1.39
CA ALA A 106 7.28 -0.05 -0.70
C ALA A 106 8.60 -0.82 -0.78
N ALA A 107 8.56 -2.15 -0.61
CA ALA A 107 9.74 -3.01 -0.77
C ALA A 107 10.31 -2.94 -2.20
N ALA A 108 9.45 -3.03 -3.22
CA ALA A 108 9.86 -2.87 -4.61
C ALA A 108 10.46 -1.48 -4.88
N TYR A 109 9.86 -0.43 -4.33
CA TYR A 109 10.33 0.94 -4.47
C TYR A 109 11.73 1.14 -3.89
N VAL A 110 11.94 0.79 -2.61
CA VAL A 110 13.23 1.03 -1.95
C VAL A 110 14.35 0.20 -2.56
N ARG A 111 14.04 -1.02 -3.04
CA ARG A 111 15.02 -1.83 -3.77
C ARG A 111 15.46 -1.21 -5.08
N LYS A 112 14.52 -0.59 -5.80
CA LYS A 112 14.78 0.02 -7.11
C LYS A 112 15.41 1.41 -7.02
N HIS A 113 15.03 2.19 -6.02
CA HIS A 113 15.31 3.63 -5.99
C HIS A 113 16.19 4.09 -4.82
N GLU A 114 16.30 3.32 -3.75
CA GLU A 114 16.97 3.74 -2.51
C GLU A 114 18.18 2.85 -2.17
N GLY A 115 18.66 2.04 -3.12
CA GLY A 115 19.87 1.21 -2.96
C GLY A 115 19.72 0.02 -2.00
N VAL A 116 18.50 -0.32 -1.59
CA VAL A 116 18.25 -1.43 -0.65
C VAL A 116 18.38 -2.77 -1.37
N SER A 117 19.28 -3.65 -0.91
CA SER A 117 19.47 -4.97 -1.54
C SER A 117 18.45 -6.00 -1.07
N ARG A 118 18.11 -6.00 0.22
CA ARG A 118 17.21 -6.95 0.89
C ARG A 118 16.24 -6.22 1.79
N VAL A 119 14.99 -6.68 1.79
CA VAL A 119 13.92 -6.19 2.65
C VAL A 119 13.36 -7.40 3.40
N ALA A 120 13.23 -7.27 4.72
CA ALA A 120 12.51 -8.23 5.55
C ALA A 120 11.21 -7.57 6.00
N VAL A 121 10.09 -8.27 5.83
CA VAL A 121 8.78 -7.87 6.35
C VAL A 121 8.49 -8.78 7.54
N VAL A 122 8.25 -8.19 8.70
CA VAL A 122 7.81 -8.90 9.91
C VAL A 122 6.35 -8.56 10.11
N ASP A 123 5.49 -9.55 9.90
CA ASP A 123 4.06 -9.41 10.07
C ASP A 123 3.67 -9.93 11.46
N LEU A 124 3.05 -9.05 12.24
CA LEU A 124 2.56 -9.34 13.59
C LEU A 124 1.03 -9.25 13.65
N ASP A 125 0.35 -9.17 12.50
CA ASP A 125 -1.10 -9.25 12.45
C ASP A 125 -1.56 -10.64 12.88
N VAL A 126 -2.63 -10.66 13.67
CA VAL A 126 -3.25 -11.88 14.20
C VAL A 126 -4.05 -12.63 13.14
N HIS A 127 -4.42 -11.96 12.04
CA HIS A 127 -5.06 -12.54 10.88
C HIS A 127 -3.97 -12.90 9.87
N GLN A 128 -3.83 -14.20 9.56
CA GLN A 128 -2.89 -14.73 8.57
C GLN A 128 -3.68 -15.40 7.45
#